data_AF-A0AAE6I9C7-F1
#
_entry.id   AF-A0AAE6I9C7-F1
#
_cell.length_a   1.000
_cell.length_b   1.000
_cell.length_c   1.000
_cell.angle_alpha   90.00
_cell.angle_beta   90.00
_cell.angle_gamma   90.00
#
_symmetry.space_group_name_H-M   'P 1'
#
loop_
_entity.id
_entity.type
_entity.pdbx_description
1 polymer ?
#
loop_
_entity_poly.entity_id
_entity_poly.type
_entity_poly.pdbx_seq_one_letter_code
_entity_poly.pdbx_strand_id
1 'polypeptide(L)'
;MFKNKGFIEFIKYASIGALNVLIDFLVLNLLWFFTGMYSGNINYLFKLISFSIYSINGYFLNKKFTFKTKDSSYIQYASVIGIAAILNGMILSNLSSYNLLNVSQVLWSNISALIASMGTGILSFLINKFFIFKKN
;
A
#
# COMPACT_ATOMS: atom_id res chain seq x y z
N MET A 1 -30.34 -9.05 -10.61
CA MET A 1 -28.94 -9.48 -10.91
C MET A 1 -27.87 -8.43 -10.54
N PHE A 2 -28.06 -7.64 -9.45
CA PHE A 2 -27.14 -6.54 -9.07
C PHE A 2 -26.28 -6.82 -7.82
N LYS A 3 -26.53 -7.92 -7.08
CA LYS A 3 -25.95 -8.16 -5.75
C LYS A 3 -24.45 -8.57 -5.75
N ASN A 4 -23.90 -9.05 -6.86
CA ASN A 4 -22.52 -9.59 -6.91
C ASN A 4 -21.44 -8.66 -7.46
N LYS A 5 -21.76 -7.55 -8.14
CA LYS A 5 -20.73 -6.71 -8.80
C LYS A 5 -19.76 -6.07 -7.79
N GLY A 6 -20.29 -5.48 -6.72
CA GLY A 6 -19.46 -4.83 -5.69
C GLY A 6 -18.58 -5.79 -4.88
N PHE A 7 -18.99 -7.07 -4.75
CA PHE A 7 -18.19 -8.11 -4.11
C PHE A 7 -17.05 -8.59 -5.02
N ILE A 8 -17.32 -8.75 -6.33
CA ILE A 8 -16.29 -9.07 -7.33
C ILE A 8 -15.26 -7.93 -7.43
N GLU A 9 -15.71 -6.67 -7.42
CA GLU A 9 -14.81 -5.50 -7.40
C GLU A 9 -13.94 -5.49 -6.15
N PHE A 10 -14.50 -5.82 -4.98
CA PHE A 10 -13.72 -5.97 -3.74
C PHE A 10 -12.65 -7.05 -3.86
N ILE A 11 -13.00 -8.25 -4.34
CA ILE A 11 -12.02 -9.35 -4.50
C ILE A 11 -10.89 -8.94 -5.43
N LYS A 12 -11.21 -8.30 -6.56
CA LYS A 12 -10.19 -7.82 -7.52
C LYS A 12 -9.31 -6.74 -6.92
N TYR A 13 -9.91 -5.77 -6.24
CA TYR A 13 -9.17 -4.72 -5.55
C TYR A 13 -8.25 -5.31 -4.48
N ALA A 14 -8.74 -6.25 -3.67
CA ALA A 14 -7.96 -6.93 -2.64
C ALA A 14 -6.80 -7.73 -3.26
N SER A 15 -7.03 -8.39 -4.39
CA SER A 15 -5.98 -9.14 -5.12
C SER A 15 -4.88 -8.22 -5.64
N ILE A 16 -5.25 -7.07 -6.22
CA ILE A 16 -4.30 -6.05 -6.67
C ILE A 16 -3.60 -5.40 -5.47
N GLY A 17 -4.31 -5.19 -4.37
CA GLY A 17 -3.76 -4.70 -3.11
C GLY A 17 -2.69 -5.65 -2.55
N ALA A 18 -2.95 -6.96 -2.56
CA ALA A 18 -1.97 -7.96 -2.15
C ALA A 18 -0.72 -7.93 -3.04
N LEU A 19 -0.88 -7.81 -4.36
CA LEU A 19 0.25 -7.63 -5.28
C LEU A 19 1.05 -6.35 -4.96
N ASN A 20 0.37 -5.24 -4.66
CA ASN A 20 1.04 -4.01 -4.27
C ASN A 20 1.80 -4.14 -2.95
N VAL A 21 1.27 -4.91 -1.97
CA VAL A 21 2.00 -5.23 -0.74
C VAL A 21 3.24 -6.07 -1.03
N LEU A 22 3.17 -7.03 -1.96
CA LEU A 22 4.34 -7.82 -2.36
C LEU A 22 5.41 -6.93 -3.02
N ILE A 23 5.01 -6.03 -3.92
CA ILE A 23 5.92 -5.05 -4.53
C ILE A 23 6.53 -4.16 -3.44
N ASP A 24 5.71 -3.69 -2.49
CA ASP A 24 6.17 -2.84 -1.38
C ASP A 24 7.23 -3.55 -0.53
N PHE A 25 6.98 -4.81 -0.16
CA PHE A 25 7.93 -5.62 0.60
C PHE A 25 9.21 -5.88 -0.18
N LEU A 26 9.12 -6.18 -1.47
CA LEU A 26 10.29 -6.39 -2.31
C LEU A 26 11.17 -5.14 -2.33
N VAL A 27 10.57 -3.97 -2.60
CA VAL A 27 11.31 -2.70 -2.67
C VAL A 27 11.91 -2.35 -1.31
N LEU A 28 11.14 -2.46 -0.22
CA LEU A 28 11.65 -2.17 1.13
C LEU A 28 12.82 -3.09 1.50
N ASN A 29 12.72 -4.39 1.26
CA ASN A 29 13.81 -5.32 1.58
C ASN A 29 15.06 -5.05 0.74
N LEU A 30 14.93 -4.68 -0.54
CA LEU A 30 16.08 -4.28 -1.36
C LEU A 30 16.73 -3.00 -0.81
N LEU A 31 15.93 -1.99 -0.48
CA LEU A 31 16.43 -0.73 0.08
C LEU A 31 17.13 -0.95 1.42
N TRP A 32 16.53 -1.74 2.32
CA TRP A 32 17.13 -2.10 3.59
C TRP A 32 18.43 -2.91 3.42
N PHE A 33 18.43 -3.87 2.49
CA PHE A 33 19.61 -4.68 2.22
C PHE A 33 20.79 -3.84 1.72
N PHE A 34 20.56 -2.95 0.75
CA PHE A 34 21.63 -2.13 0.18
C PHE A 34 22.11 -1.00 1.09
N THR A 35 21.23 -0.47 1.95
CA THR A 35 21.59 0.66 2.84
C THR A 35 22.05 0.22 4.22
N GLY A 36 21.66 -0.97 4.67
CA GLY A 36 21.85 -1.42 6.04
C GLY A 36 20.97 -0.68 7.07
N MET A 37 20.04 0.18 6.64
CA MET A 37 19.24 1.04 7.52
C MET A 37 17.81 0.51 7.66
N TYR A 38 17.54 -0.26 8.72
CA TYR A 38 16.27 -0.97 8.87
C TYR A 38 15.23 -0.23 9.73
N SER A 39 15.62 0.78 10.51
CA SER A 39 14.78 1.41 11.54
C SER A 39 14.72 2.93 11.45
N GLY A 40 13.64 3.48 12.02
CA GLY A 40 13.48 4.93 12.19
C GLY A 40 13.12 5.67 10.92
N ASN A 41 13.45 6.96 10.90
CA ASN A 41 12.93 7.93 9.94
C ASN A 41 13.33 7.68 8.48
N ILE A 42 14.38 6.88 8.22
CA ILE A 42 14.75 6.49 6.85
C ILE A 42 13.59 5.77 6.13
N ASN A 43 12.72 5.10 6.89
CA ASN A 43 11.59 4.37 6.36
C ASN A 43 10.53 5.29 5.72
N TYR A 44 10.49 6.59 6.02
CA TYR A 44 9.68 7.55 5.28
C TYR A 44 10.12 7.66 3.81
N LEU A 45 11.44 7.78 3.59
CA LEU A 45 12.01 7.86 2.25
C LEU A 45 11.81 6.54 1.50
N PHE A 46 12.06 5.40 2.16
CA PHE A 46 11.88 4.09 1.52
C PHE A 46 10.41 3.82 1.17
N LYS A 47 9.48 4.24 2.03
CA LYS A 47 8.05 4.18 1.72
C LYS A 47 7.64 5.08 0.58
N LEU A 48 8.21 6.27 0.46
CA LEU A 48 7.94 7.16 -0.67
C LEU A 48 8.37 6.51 -2.00
N ILE A 49 9.56 5.90 -2.03
CA ILE A 49 10.09 5.19 -3.21
C ILE A 49 9.19 3.99 -3.55
N SER A 50 8.93 3.15 -2.56
CA SER A 50 8.06 1.98 -2.71
C SER A 50 6.65 2.35 -3.21
N PHE A 51 6.04 3.36 -2.57
CA PHE A 51 4.75 3.91 -2.96
C PHE A 51 4.71 4.35 -4.41
N SER A 52 5.74 5.05 -4.88
CA SER A 52 5.82 5.52 -6.26
C SER A 52 5.76 4.36 -7.25
N ILE A 53 6.34 3.21 -6.90
CA ILE A 53 6.35 2.02 -7.75
C ILE A 53 5.01 1.29 -7.70
N TYR A 54 4.52 0.90 -6.50
CA TYR A 54 3.30 0.11 -6.40
C TYR A 54 2.04 0.91 -6.75
N SER A 55 2.04 2.24 -6.60
CA SER A 55 0.89 3.09 -6.94
C SER A 55 0.63 3.12 -8.45
N ILE A 56 1.67 3.18 -9.27
CA ILE A 56 1.57 3.11 -10.73
C ILE A 56 0.96 1.75 -11.14
N ASN A 57 1.50 0.66 -10.61
CA ASN A 57 0.98 -0.69 -10.85
C ASN A 57 -0.50 -0.81 -10.41
N GLY A 58 -0.81 -0.37 -9.20
CA GLY A 58 -2.16 -0.39 -8.64
C GLY A 58 -3.16 0.39 -9.46
N TYR A 59 -2.79 1.56 -9.99
CA TYR A 59 -3.65 2.39 -10.83
C TYR A 59 -4.03 1.66 -12.11
N PHE A 60 -3.04 1.18 -12.87
CA PHE A 60 -3.30 0.54 -14.16
C PHE A 60 -4.12 -0.74 -14.00
N LEU A 61 -3.82 -1.56 -13.00
CA LEU A 61 -4.55 -2.80 -12.74
C LEU A 61 -5.99 -2.52 -12.28
N ASN A 62 -6.20 -1.57 -11.36
CA ASN A 62 -7.55 -1.25 -10.90
C ASN A 62 -8.39 -0.59 -11.99
N LYS A 63 -7.81 0.29 -12.79
CA LYS A 63 -8.48 0.89 -13.95
C LYS A 63 -8.91 -0.19 -14.95
N LYS A 64 -8.01 -1.11 -15.31
CA LYS A 64 -8.24 -2.12 -16.35
C LYS A 64 -9.14 -3.28 -15.90
N PHE A 65 -8.95 -3.78 -14.69
CA PHE A 65 -9.56 -5.04 -14.25
C PHE A 65 -10.68 -4.89 -13.23
N THR A 66 -10.52 -3.96 -12.27
CA THR A 66 -11.48 -3.76 -11.17
C THR A 66 -12.65 -2.91 -11.63
N PHE A 67 -12.40 -1.65 -11.96
CA PHE A 67 -13.46 -0.66 -12.18
C PHE A 67 -13.81 -0.45 -13.66
N LYS A 68 -12.90 -0.82 -14.58
CA LYS A 68 -13.11 -0.76 -16.03
C LYS A 68 -13.59 0.61 -16.52
N THR A 69 -13.05 1.70 -15.96
CA THR A 69 -13.42 3.07 -16.33
C THR A 69 -12.46 3.61 -17.39
N LYS A 70 -12.97 4.43 -18.33
CA LYS A 70 -12.13 5.14 -19.31
C LYS A 70 -11.59 6.44 -18.72
N ASP A 71 -12.45 7.15 -17.98
CA ASP A 71 -12.13 8.40 -17.29
C ASP A 71 -11.75 8.11 -15.83
N SER A 72 -10.47 8.22 -15.53
CA SER A 72 -9.93 8.12 -14.16
C SER A 72 -8.59 8.83 -14.09
N SER A 73 -8.39 9.69 -13.10
CA SER A 73 -7.12 10.42 -12.93
C SER A 73 -6.13 9.62 -12.07
N TYR A 74 -4.90 9.43 -12.57
CA TYR A 74 -3.82 8.87 -11.76
C TYR A 74 -3.54 9.76 -10.55
N ILE A 75 -3.56 11.08 -10.70
CA ILE A 75 -3.30 12.03 -9.62
C ILE A 75 -4.32 11.84 -8.48
N GLN A 76 -5.62 11.71 -8.81
CA GLN A 76 -6.64 11.45 -7.79
C GLN A 76 -6.38 10.13 -7.05
N TYR A 77 -6.08 9.06 -7.79
CA TYR A 77 -5.74 7.77 -7.21
C TYR A 77 -4.52 7.86 -6.30
N ALA A 78 -3.42 8.41 -6.82
CA ALA A 78 -2.16 8.61 -6.10
C ALA A 78 -2.35 9.47 -4.85
N SER A 79 -3.20 10.50 -4.84
CA SER A 79 -3.48 11.30 -3.65
C SER A 79 -4.09 10.45 -2.52
N VAL A 80 -5.05 9.57 -2.83
CA VAL A 80 -5.70 8.73 -1.82
C VAL A 80 -4.74 7.69 -1.23
N ILE A 81 -4.08 6.92 -2.10
CA ILE A 81 -3.10 5.94 -1.61
C ILE A 81 -1.81 6.59 -1.08
N GLY A 82 -1.53 7.84 -1.45
CA GLY A 82 -0.40 8.63 -0.93
C GLY A 82 -0.63 9.02 0.52
N ILE A 83 -1.83 9.47 0.89
CA ILE A 83 -2.21 9.69 2.30
C ILE A 83 -2.07 8.39 3.09
N ALA A 84 -2.55 7.28 2.52
CA ALA A 84 -2.38 5.96 3.14
C ALA A 84 -0.88 5.58 3.28
N ALA A 85 -0.05 5.88 2.29
CA ALA A 85 1.38 5.61 2.31
C ALA A 85 2.12 6.45 3.37
N ILE A 86 1.71 7.70 3.60
CA ILE A 86 2.24 8.55 4.67
C ILE A 86 1.94 7.92 6.03
N LEU A 87 0.68 7.54 6.28
CA LEU A 87 0.29 6.86 7.52
C LEU A 87 1.06 5.54 7.69
N ASN A 88 1.25 4.80 6.60
CA ASN A 88 2.00 3.54 6.59
C ASN A 88 3.47 3.78 6.96
N GLY A 89 4.09 4.81 6.38
CA GLY A 89 5.46 5.24 6.72
C GLY A 89 5.59 5.70 8.16
N MET A 90 4.60 6.40 8.72
CA MET A 90 4.57 6.77 10.14
C MET A 90 4.53 5.56 11.05
N ILE A 91 3.65 4.60 10.77
CA ILE A 91 3.52 3.37 11.57
C ILE A 91 4.82 2.55 11.48
N LEU A 92 5.35 2.34 10.27
CA LEU A 92 6.60 1.60 10.06
C LEU A 92 7.79 2.28 10.74
N SER A 93 7.97 3.59 10.58
CA SER A 93 9.13 4.31 11.15
C SER A 93 9.11 4.26 12.68
N ASN A 94 7.94 4.41 13.29
CA ASN A 94 7.81 4.32 14.75
C ASN A 94 7.99 2.88 15.26
N LEU A 95 7.27 1.91 14.70
CA LEU A 95 7.38 0.51 15.15
C LEU A 95 8.79 -0.05 14.96
N SER A 96 9.43 0.20 13.81
CA SER A 96 10.78 -0.30 13.54
C SER A 96 11.84 0.25 14.49
N SER A 97 11.59 1.40 15.14
CA SER A 97 12.48 2.00 16.14
C SER A 97 12.43 1.29 17.49
N TYR A 98 11.32 0.63 17.81
CA TYR A 98 11.11 -0.08 19.08
C TYR A 98 10.92 -1.56 18.81
N ASN A 99 12.01 -2.34 18.89
CA ASN A 99 11.97 -3.78 18.68
C ASN A 99 11.36 -4.51 19.88
N LEU A 100 10.02 -4.45 19.97
CA LEU A 100 9.23 -4.94 21.09
C LEU A 100 9.35 -6.46 21.31
N LEU A 101 9.59 -7.21 20.24
CA LEU A 101 9.74 -8.67 20.29
C LEU A 101 11.20 -9.12 20.49
N ASN A 102 12.15 -8.19 20.50
CA ASN A 102 13.59 -8.44 20.65
C ASN A 102 14.12 -9.48 19.64
N VAL A 103 13.61 -9.45 18.40
CA VAL A 103 14.03 -10.33 17.30
C VAL A 103 15.07 -9.64 16.41
N SER A 104 15.56 -10.28 15.34
CA SER A 104 16.46 -9.60 14.40
C SER A 104 15.79 -8.35 13.79
N GLN A 105 16.56 -7.28 13.59
CA GLN A 105 16.01 -6.03 13.06
C GLN A 105 15.40 -6.21 11.66
N VAL A 106 15.98 -7.11 10.85
CA VAL A 106 15.44 -7.47 9.53
C VAL A 106 14.02 -8.05 9.67
N LEU A 107 13.83 -8.99 10.60
CA LEU A 107 12.52 -9.60 10.84
C LEU A 107 11.54 -8.57 11.42
N TRP A 108 11.98 -7.75 12.38
CA TRP A 108 11.13 -6.77 13.03
C TRP A 108 10.65 -5.68 12.07
N SER A 109 11.49 -5.19 11.17
CA SER A 109 11.09 -4.19 10.17
C SER A 109 10.07 -4.76 9.16
N ASN A 110 10.19 -6.04 8.79
CA ASN A 110 9.18 -6.72 7.97
C ASN A 110 7.84 -6.90 8.70
N ILE A 111 7.86 -7.28 9.99
CA ILE A 111 6.64 -7.35 10.83
C ILE A 111 6.00 -5.97 10.94
N SER A 112 6.80 -4.93 11.19
CA SER A 112 6.35 -3.54 11.27
C SER A 112 5.69 -3.08 9.97
N ALA A 113 6.30 -3.40 8.82
CA ALA A 113 5.76 -3.07 7.50
C ALA A 113 4.44 -3.81 7.23
N LEU A 114 4.29 -5.06 7.69
CA LEU A 114 3.06 -5.82 7.54
C LEU A 114 1.92 -5.20 8.32
N ILE A 115 2.16 -4.88 9.60
CA ILE A 115 1.19 -4.22 10.49
C ILE A 115 0.74 -2.89 9.87
N ALA A 116 1.70 -2.09 9.40
CA ALA A 116 1.42 -0.81 8.75
C ALA A 116 0.54 -0.99 7.49
N SER A 117 0.88 -1.93 6.61
CA SER A 117 0.14 -2.21 5.38
C SER A 117 -1.27 -2.76 5.63
N MET A 118 -1.45 -3.61 6.63
CA MET A 118 -2.78 -4.08 7.04
C MET A 118 -3.64 -2.93 7.57
N GLY A 119 -3.08 -2.07 8.42
CA GLY A 119 -3.78 -0.91 8.99
C GLY A 119 -4.26 0.08 7.94
N THR A 120 -3.43 0.38 6.94
CA THR A 120 -3.77 1.40 5.91
C THR A 120 -4.53 0.84 4.71
N GLY A 121 -4.43 -0.46 4.43
CA GLY A 121 -5.05 -1.10 3.27
C GLY A 121 -6.58 -1.09 3.32
N ILE A 122 -7.16 -1.30 4.51
CA ILE A 122 -8.62 -1.31 4.72
C ILE A 122 -9.22 0.07 4.41
N LEU A 123 -8.61 1.13 4.93
CA LEU A 123 -9.03 2.51 4.67
C LEU A 123 -8.92 2.89 3.19
N SER A 124 -7.82 2.49 2.54
CA SER A 124 -7.59 2.75 1.12
C SER A 124 -8.67 2.14 0.22
N PHE A 125 -9.15 0.93 0.55
CA PHE A 125 -10.24 0.29 -0.20
C PHE A 125 -11.54 1.08 -0.10
N LEU A 126 -11.94 1.46 1.13
CA LEU A 126 -13.19 2.17 1.36
C LEU A 126 -13.22 3.51 0.60
N ILE A 127 -12.13 4.27 0.67
CA ILE A 127 -12.04 5.58 -0.01
C ILE A 127 -12.07 5.40 -1.53
N ASN A 128 -11.26 4.49 -2.09
CA ASN A 128 -11.22 4.29 -3.54
C ASN A 128 -12.56 3.84 -4.11
N LYS A 129 -13.25 2.92 -3.43
CA LYS A 129 -14.56 2.43 -3.88
C LYS A 129 -15.64 3.52 -3.89
N PHE A 130 -15.73 4.31 -2.82
CA PHE A 130 -16.85 5.23 -2.65
C PHE A 130 -16.60 6.63 -3.22
N PHE A 131 -15.34 7.07 -3.36
CA PHE A 131 -15.00 8.42 -3.81
C PHE A 131 -14.34 8.47 -5.19
N ILE A 132 -13.36 7.61 -5.48
CA ILE A 132 -12.60 7.71 -6.73
C ILE A 132 -13.29 7.01 -7.89
N PHE A 133 -13.78 5.80 -7.66
CA PHE A 133 -14.44 5.00 -8.70
C PHE A 133 -15.96 5.06 -8.57
N LYS A 134 -16.48 6.18 -8.08
CA LYS A 134 -17.92 6.41 -8.01
C LYS A 134 -18.48 6.32 -9.42
N LYS A 135 -19.40 5.38 -9.62
CA LYS A 135 -20.08 5.17 -10.88
C LYS A 135 -21.13 6.27 -11.02
N ASN A 136 -20.95 7.16 -12.00
CA ASN A 136 -22.06 7.97 -12.50
C ASN A 136 -23.01 7.09 -13.32
#